data_AF-A0A1G7I6P8-F1
#
_entry.id   AF-A0A1G7I6P8-F1
#
_cell.length_a   1.000
_cell.length_b   1.000
_cell.length_c   1.000
_cell.angle_alpha   90.00
_cell.angle_beta   90.00
_cell.angle_gamma   90.00
#
_symmetry.space_group_name_H-M   'P 1'
#
loop_
_entity.id
_entity.type
_entity.pdbx_description
1 polymer ?
#
loop_
_entity_poly.entity_id
_entity_poly.type
_entity_poly.pdbx_seq_one_letter_code
_entity_poly.pdbx_strand_id
1 'polypeptide(L)'
;MSENLQPFLQAQGRQLTAVLSNDTGEGEEILLAFGADALIFRCNEDSDAITISFEPIPELDDADDLTTDPAWSRFIGKELFTGWLMQNQQGYADGALLSFDGVVPEVGLNVVAAAFEVLEIRQRS
;
A
#
# COMPACT_ATOMS: atom_id res chain seq x y z
N MET A 1 12.53 -5.35 17.15
CA MET A 1 11.41 -4.64 16.49
C MET A 1 11.44 -5.05 15.04
N SER A 2 10.34 -5.60 14.52
CA SER A 2 10.27 -6.23 13.19
C SER A 2 10.65 -5.23 12.09
N GLU A 3 11.66 -5.56 11.27
CA GLU A 3 12.13 -4.76 10.14
C GLU A 3 11.00 -4.41 9.16
N ASN A 4 9.92 -5.20 9.13
CA ASN A 4 8.78 -5.06 8.24
C ASN A 4 7.87 -3.83 8.47
N LEU A 5 8.06 -3.07 9.57
CA LEU A 5 7.25 -1.85 9.84
C LEU A 5 8.00 -0.54 9.57
N GLN A 6 9.31 -0.60 9.35
CA GLN A 6 10.13 0.59 9.13
C GLN A 6 9.63 1.45 7.95
N PRO A 7 9.17 0.88 6.83
CA PRO A 7 8.65 1.68 5.73
C PRO A 7 7.42 2.53 6.09
N PHE A 8 6.51 2.03 6.93
CA PHE A 8 5.37 2.83 7.40
C PHE A 8 5.82 4.03 8.25
N LEU A 9 6.82 3.83 9.11
CA LEU A 9 7.37 4.90 9.94
C LEU A 9 8.06 5.99 9.10
N GLN A 10 8.66 5.61 7.97
CA GLN A 10 9.30 6.56 7.04
C GLN A 10 8.27 7.35 6.22
N ALA A 11 7.12 6.76 5.92
CA ALA A 11 6.01 7.41 5.23
C ALA A 11 5.10 8.24 6.16
N GLN A 12 5.14 7.99 7.47
CA GLN A 12 4.26 8.62 8.45
C GLN A 12 4.36 10.16 8.44
N GLY A 13 3.21 10.83 8.46
CA GLY A 13 3.10 12.29 8.43
C GLY A 13 3.38 12.91 7.05
N ARG A 14 3.66 12.10 6.01
CA ARG A 14 3.82 12.60 4.64
C ARG A 14 2.49 12.53 3.91
N GLN A 15 2.23 13.53 3.07
CA GLN A 15 1.01 13.61 2.27
C GLN A 15 1.07 12.67 1.07
N LEU A 16 0.02 11.88 0.88
CA LEU A 16 -0.16 11.07 -0.31
C LEU A 16 -0.44 11.98 -1.51
N THR A 17 0.36 11.85 -2.56
CA THR A 17 0.32 12.73 -3.74
C THR A 17 -0.18 12.02 -4.98
N ALA A 18 0.10 10.72 -5.10
CA ALA A 18 -0.37 9.88 -6.19
C ALA A 18 -0.42 8.41 -5.73
N VAL A 19 -1.19 7.62 -6.47
CA VAL A 19 -1.21 6.16 -6.33
C VAL A 19 -1.02 5.56 -7.71
N LEU A 20 -0.05 4.67 -7.84
CA LEU A 20 0.26 3.98 -9.09
C LEU A 20 0.18 2.47 -8.87
N SER A 21 -0.25 1.73 -9.87
CA SER A 21 -0.08 0.27 -9.94
C SER A 21 0.79 -0.10 -11.13
N ASN A 22 1.60 -1.13 -10.97
CA ASN A 22 2.44 -1.65 -12.03
C ASN A 22 2.43 -3.18 -11.99
N ASP A 23 2.20 -3.81 -13.14
CA ASP A 23 2.37 -5.26 -13.29
C ASP A 23 3.81 -5.53 -13.76
N THR A 24 4.57 -6.23 -12.93
CA THR A 24 5.98 -6.54 -13.22
C THR A 24 6.16 -7.84 -14.00
N GLY A 25 5.09 -8.62 -14.19
CA GLY A 25 5.13 -9.99 -14.70
C GLY A 25 5.65 -11.03 -13.70
N GLU A 26 6.10 -10.61 -12.52
CA GLU A 26 6.41 -11.46 -11.35
C GLU A 26 5.45 -11.18 -10.17
N GLY A 27 4.48 -10.27 -10.38
CA GLY A 27 3.49 -9.83 -9.42
C GLY A 27 3.12 -8.36 -9.59
N GLU A 28 1.99 -7.98 -8.99
CA GLU A 28 1.52 -6.60 -8.97
C GLU A 28 2.26 -5.77 -7.89
N GLU A 29 2.54 -4.51 -8.22
CA GLU A 29 3.01 -3.50 -7.28
C GLU A 29 1.98 -2.37 -7.12
N ILE A 30 1.78 -1.91 -5.89
CA ILE A 30 1.09 -0.65 -5.59
C ILE A 30 2.07 0.32 -4.96
N LEU A 31 2.18 1.51 -5.54
CA LEU A 31 3.03 2.59 -5.07
C LEU A 31 2.17 3.73 -4.53
N LEU A 32 2.42 4.09 -3.27
CA LEU A 32 1.84 5.28 -2.65
C LEU A 32 2.89 6.38 -2.63
N ALA A 33 2.76 7.37 -3.52
CA ALA A 33 3.74 8.42 -3.68
C ALA A 33 3.60 9.52 -2.61
N PHE A 34 4.70 9.81 -1.92
CA PHE A 34 4.81 10.82 -0.87
C PHE A 34 5.83 11.90 -1.25
N GLY A 35 5.69 12.53 -2.42
CA GLY A 35 6.68 13.43 -3.00
C GLY A 35 7.63 12.69 -3.95
N ALA A 36 8.94 12.65 -3.64
CA ALA A 36 9.94 11.95 -4.46
C ALA A 36 10.13 10.47 -4.10
N ASP A 37 9.55 10.03 -2.97
CA ASP A 37 9.63 8.67 -2.47
C ASP A 37 8.24 8.03 -2.48
N ALA A 38 8.18 6.72 -2.51
CA ALA A 38 6.95 5.96 -2.37
C ALA A 38 7.05 4.88 -1.29
N LEU A 39 5.92 4.59 -0.66
CA LEU A 39 5.69 3.34 0.03
C LEU A 39 5.23 2.32 -1.01
N ILE A 40 6.03 1.29 -1.25
CA ILE A 40 5.83 0.32 -2.32
C ILE A 40 5.42 -1.01 -1.70
N PHE A 41 4.27 -1.52 -2.12
CA PHE A 41 3.76 -2.84 -1.80
C PHE A 41 3.98 -3.73 -3.01
N ARG A 42 4.67 -4.85 -2.83
CA ARG A 42 4.89 -5.83 -3.90
C ARG A 42 4.28 -7.15 -3.50
N CYS A 43 3.47 -7.69 -4.39
CA CYS A 43 2.96 -9.04 -4.25
C CYS A 43 3.99 -10.04 -4.81
N ASN A 44 4.25 -11.11 -4.06
CA ASN A 44 5.06 -12.23 -4.53
C ASN A 44 4.16 -13.35 -5.07
N GLU A 45 4.28 -13.65 -6.36
CA GLU A 45 3.48 -14.69 -7.05
C GLU A 45 3.59 -16.10 -6.44
N ASP A 46 4.75 -16.47 -5.91
CA ASP A 46 4.99 -17.83 -5.40
C ASP A 46 4.36 -18.09 -4.03
N SER A 47 4.19 -17.03 -3.22
CA SER A 47 3.81 -17.14 -1.81
C SER A 47 2.54 -16.38 -1.44
N ASP A 48 1.95 -15.64 -2.38
CA ASP A 48 0.82 -14.73 -2.15
C ASP A 48 1.11 -13.79 -0.96
N ALA A 49 2.37 -13.35 -0.82
CA ALA A 49 2.84 -12.53 0.28
C ALA A 49 3.18 -11.11 -0.17
N ILE A 50 2.92 -10.15 0.71
CA ILE A 50 3.28 -8.75 0.56
C ILE A 50 4.68 -8.52 1.12
N THR A 51 5.52 -7.89 0.30
CA THR A 51 6.70 -7.18 0.76
C THR A 51 6.48 -5.67 0.66
N ILE A 52 7.13 -4.93 1.54
CA ILE A 52 6.90 -3.51 1.75
C ILE A 52 8.26 -2.82 1.85
N SER A 53 8.45 -1.74 1.09
CA SER A 53 9.64 -0.88 1.13
C SER A 53 9.26 0.59 1.07
N PHE A 54 10.16 1.46 1.50
CA PHE A 54 10.04 2.90 1.32
C PHE A 54 11.29 3.42 0.62
N GLU A 55 11.15 3.81 -0.64
CA GLU A 55 12.27 4.11 -1.53
C GLU A 55 11.88 5.17 -2.57
N PRO A 56 12.85 5.77 -3.29
CA PRO A 56 12.56 6.71 -4.37
C PRO A 56 11.60 6.10 -5.39
N ILE A 57 10.71 6.93 -5.96
CA ILE A 57 9.77 6.47 -6.98
C ILE A 57 10.58 5.94 -8.18
N PRO A 58 10.42 4.65 -8.56
CA PRO A 58 11.13 4.09 -9.71
C PRO A 58 10.62 4.71 -11.01
N GLU A 59 11.43 4.63 -12.07
CA GLU A 59 10.94 4.88 -13.43
C GLU A 59 10.05 3.71 -13.83
N LEU A 60 8.78 4.01 -14.13
CA LEU A 60 7.77 3.02 -14.52
C LEU A 60 7.36 3.30 -15.96
N ASP A 61 7.57 2.34 -16.85
CA ASP A 61 7.29 2.49 -18.27
C ASP A 61 5.78 2.38 -18.59
N ASP A 62 5.03 1.55 -17.85
CA ASP A 62 3.62 1.22 -18.13
C ASP A 62 2.74 1.19 -16.85
N ALA A 63 3.00 2.08 -15.89
CA ALA A 63 2.18 2.13 -14.67
C ALA A 63 0.80 2.76 -14.91
N ASP A 64 -0.22 2.13 -14.33
CA ASP A 64 -1.57 2.67 -14.25
C ASP A 64 -1.67 3.70 -13.12
N ASP A 65 -2.21 4.88 -13.43
CA ASP A 65 -2.47 5.93 -12.45
C ASP A 65 -3.84 5.73 -11.77
N LEU A 66 -3.82 5.33 -10.51
CA LEU A 66 -4.99 5.07 -9.69
C LEU A 66 -5.38 6.28 -8.82
N THR A 67 -4.71 7.42 -8.97
CA THR A 67 -4.92 8.63 -8.13
C THR A 67 -6.36 9.11 -8.14
N THR A 68 -7.06 8.97 -9.27
CA THR A 68 -8.47 9.38 -9.41
C THR A 68 -9.48 8.26 -9.12
N ASP A 69 -9.01 7.04 -8.85
CA ASP A 69 -9.88 5.92 -8.54
C ASP A 69 -10.70 6.20 -7.26
N PRO A 70 -11.99 5.85 -7.20
CA PRO A 70 -12.82 6.05 -6.01
C PRO A 70 -12.25 5.46 -4.71
N ALA A 71 -11.47 4.38 -4.80
CA ALA A 71 -10.80 3.76 -3.65
C ALA A 71 -9.70 4.67 -3.05
N TRP A 72 -9.06 5.49 -3.88
CA TRP A 72 -7.87 6.28 -3.50
C TRP A 72 -8.10 7.79 -3.44
N SER A 73 -8.94 8.32 -4.32
CA SER A 73 -9.07 9.77 -4.58
C SER A 73 -9.36 10.62 -3.34
N ARG A 74 -10.08 10.07 -2.35
CA ARG A 74 -10.37 10.75 -1.07
C ARG A 74 -9.21 10.82 -0.09
N PHE A 75 -8.13 10.07 -0.33
CA PHE A 75 -6.92 10.04 0.50
C PHE A 75 -5.80 10.90 -0.07
N ILE A 76 -5.91 11.32 -1.33
CA ILE A 76 -4.97 12.24 -1.95
C ILE A 76 -4.95 13.57 -1.18
N GLY A 77 -3.74 14.04 -0.85
CA GLY A 77 -3.48 15.20 0.00
C GLY A 77 -3.54 14.94 1.49
N LYS A 78 -3.96 13.75 1.94
CA LYS A 78 -3.94 13.37 3.37
C LYS A 78 -2.59 12.80 3.77
N GLU A 79 -2.22 13.02 5.03
CA GLU A 79 -1.01 12.44 5.61
C GLU A 79 -1.24 10.98 5.99
N LEU A 80 -0.27 10.10 5.74
CA LEU A 80 -0.33 8.75 6.29
C LEU A 80 -0.16 8.84 7.81
N PHE A 81 -1.17 8.42 8.57
CA PHE A 81 -1.07 8.36 10.03
C PHE A 81 -0.32 7.12 10.49
N THR A 82 -0.68 5.93 9.98
CA THR A 82 0.02 4.68 10.29
C THR A 82 -0.40 3.58 9.30
N GLY A 83 0.35 2.47 9.30
CA GLY A 83 -0.06 1.24 8.64
C GLY A 83 0.19 0.00 9.49
N TRP A 84 -0.43 -1.11 9.11
CA TRP A 84 -0.27 -2.43 9.71
C TRP A 84 -0.12 -3.49 8.62
N LEU A 85 0.58 -4.57 8.93
CA LEU A 85 0.57 -5.79 8.12
C LEU A 85 -0.37 -6.81 8.74
N MET A 86 -1.19 -7.42 7.90
CA MET A 86 -1.99 -8.58 8.24
C MET A 86 -1.17 -9.82 7.89
N GLN A 87 -1.12 -10.76 8.83
CA GLN A 87 -0.42 -12.03 8.64
C GLN A 87 -1.42 -13.17 8.61
N ASN A 88 -1.25 -14.06 7.64
CA ASN A 88 -2.04 -15.28 7.54
C ASN A 88 -1.61 -16.33 8.59
N GLN A 89 -2.33 -17.45 8.63
CA GLN A 89 -2.07 -18.55 9.58
C GLN A 89 -0.69 -19.21 9.40
N GLN A 90 -0.02 -18.99 8.27
CA GLN A 90 1.31 -19.52 7.98
C GLN A 90 2.42 -18.51 8.35
N GLY A 91 2.07 -17.29 8.77
CA GLY A 91 3.00 -16.24 9.19
C GLY A 91 3.46 -15.33 8.05
N TYR A 92 2.96 -15.51 6.83
CA TYR A 92 3.22 -14.59 5.73
C TYR A 92 2.32 -13.37 5.82
N ALA A 93 2.85 -12.20 5.48
CA ALA A 93 2.03 -11.00 5.36
C ALA A 93 1.22 -11.10 4.06
N ASP A 94 -0.10 -11.19 4.15
CA ASP A 94 -1.01 -11.33 3.00
C ASP A 94 -1.93 -10.10 2.83
N GLY A 95 -1.80 -9.13 3.74
CA GLY A 95 -2.50 -7.87 3.62
C GLY A 95 -1.81 -6.71 4.33
N ALA A 96 -2.23 -5.50 3.99
CA ALA A 96 -1.84 -4.27 4.66
C ALA A 96 -3.07 -3.42 4.97
N LEU A 97 -3.06 -2.73 6.10
CA LEU A 97 -4.08 -1.77 6.49
C LEU A 97 -3.44 -0.39 6.59
N LEU A 98 -4.10 0.63 6.07
CA LEU A 98 -3.61 2.01 6.08
C LEU A 98 -4.64 2.93 6.72
N SER A 99 -4.15 3.90 7.48
CA SER A 99 -4.96 4.98 8.03
C SER A 99 -4.36 6.33 7.70
N PHE A 100 -5.19 7.24 7.22
CA PHE A 100 -4.83 8.61 6.85
C PHE A 100 -5.48 9.64 7.78
N ASP A 101 -6.53 9.27 8.51
CA ASP A 101 -7.22 10.13 9.49
C ASP A 101 -7.40 9.41 10.84
N GLY A 102 -6.32 9.34 11.62
CA GLY A 102 -6.31 8.79 12.98
C GLY A 102 -5.90 7.31 13.06
N VAL A 103 -6.38 6.59 14.07
CA VAL A 103 -5.94 5.21 14.36
C VAL A 103 -6.81 4.13 13.72
N VAL A 104 -7.90 4.50 13.05
CA VAL A 104 -8.84 3.55 12.44
C VAL A 104 -8.42 3.32 10.98
N PRO A 105 -8.15 2.08 10.55
CA PRO A 105 -7.86 1.80 9.16
C PRO A 105 -9.01 2.21 8.23
N GLU A 106 -8.67 2.83 7.11
CA GLU A 106 -9.62 3.30 6.08
C GLU A 106 -9.43 2.58 4.74
N VAL A 107 -8.26 1.97 4.54
CA VAL A 107 -7.91 1.17 3.35
C VAL A 107 -7.34 -0.17 3.80
N GLY A 108 -7.78 -1.24 3.15
CA GLY A 108 -7.15 -2.55 3.18
C GLY A 108 -6.61 -2.91 1.80
N LEU A 109 -5.40 -3.44 1.76
CA LEU A 109 -4.80 -4.10 0.61
C LEU A 109 -4.70 -5.58 0.97
N ASN A 110 -5.30 -6.46 0.17
CA ASN A 110 -5.16 -7.90 0.32
C ASN A 110 -4.50 -8.47 -0.91
N VAL A 111 -3.64 -9.47 -0.74
CA VAL A 111 -3.14 -10.26 -1.86
C VAL A 111 -4.04 -11.46 -2.08
N VAL A 112 -4.53 -11.61 -3.31
CA VAL A 112 -5.31 -12.78 -3.75
C VAL A 112 -4.81 -13.19 -5.12
N ALA A 113 -4.20 -14.38 -5.22
CA ALA A 113 -3.68 -14.93 -6.47
C ALA A 113 -2.74 -13.96 -7.20
N ALA A 114 -1.69 -13.52 -6.50
CA ALA A 114 -0.68 -12.59 -6.97
C ALA A 114 -1.10 -11.14 -7.30
N ALA A 115 -2.35 -10.78 -7.03
CA ALA A 115 -2.89 -9.44 -7.29
C ALA A 115 -3.41 -8.78 -6.01
N PHE A 116 -3.46 -7.46 -5.99
CA PHE A 116 -4.02 -6.68 -4.90
C PHE A 116 -5.52 -6.47 -5.07
N GLU A 117 -6.29 -6.90 -4.08
CA GLU A 117 -7.64 -6.43 -3.85
C GLU A 117 -7.62 -5.23 -2.90
N VAL A 118 -8.07 -4.07 -3.40
CA VAL A 118 -8.18 -2.85 -2.59
C VAL A 118 -9.58 -2.75 -2.00
N LEU A 119 -9.66 -2.66 -0.68
CA LEU A 119 -10.90 -2.53 0.08
C LEU A 119 -10.95 -1.18 0.78
N GLU A 120 -12.00 -0.41 0.49
CA GLU A 120 -12.36 0.73 1.33
C GLU A 120 -13.06 0.22 2.60
N ILE A 121 -12.53 0.59 3.77
CA ILE A 121 -13.12 0.25 5.07
C ILE A 121 -14.01 1.41 5.52
N ARG A 122 -15.33 1.24 5.41
CA ARG A 122 -16.32 2.19 5.93
C ARG A 122 -16.78 1.80 7.32
N GLN A 123 -16.61 2.69 8.28
CA GLN A 123 -17.28 2.58 9.57
C GLN A 123 -18.77 2.86 9.38
N ARG A 124 -19.65 1.98 9.90
CA ARG A 124 -21.06 2.31 10.08
C ARG A 124 -21.18 3.19 11.33
N SER A 125 -21.59 4.44 11.13
CA SER A 125 -22.03 5.36 12.19
C SER A 125 -23.33 4.90 12.83
#